data_AF-A0A803Y739-F1
#
_entry.id   AF-A0A803Y739-F1
#
_cell.length_a   1.000
_cell.length_b   1.000
_cell.length_c   1.000
_cell.angle_alpha   90.00
_cell.angle_beta   90.00
_cell.angle_gamma   90.00
#
_symmetry.space_group_name_H-M   'P 1'
#
loop_
_entity.id
_entity.type
_entity.pdbx_description
1 polymer ?
#
loop_
_entity_poly.entity_id
_entity_poly.type
_entity_poly.pdbx_seq_one_letter_code
_entity_poly.pdbx_strand_id
1 'polypeptide(L)'
;MSDLILNVTFGVVEPARRVPAGNRKHRNFLRRRHLERKRALRQKERPAAPQPEGGRRKKRGRKRKLKAEVGERGEHGGKDPPGSSGGKEPSARSTTQKTVTKGAKKAVKGPVRASGLPPAPSKFVAIDCEMVGTGPRGQTSALARCSIVSYEGDVLYDSYVRPTEPIVDYRSRWSGICKKHMLNAVPFCKAQKEILKILSGKVVVGHAVHNDFRALKYFHPKALIRDTSKIPLLNRKGGFPENITVSLKHLTKELLHKDIQVGKNGHCSVEDARSTMELYKIVEAEWEQHLMLNSEQE
;
A
#
# COMPACT_ATOMS: atom_id res chain seq x y z
N MET A 1 6.97 -72.31 17.93
CA MET A 1 6.98 -72.04 16.48
C MET A 1 5.71 -71.26 16.20
N SER A 2 5.83 -69.96 15.97
CA SER A 2 4.69 -69.06 15.82
C SER A 2 4.85 -68.39 14.47
N ASP A 3 3.87 -68.59 13.60
CA ASP A 3 3.92 -68.30 12.17
C ASP A 3 4.00 -66.80 11.86
N LEU A 4 4.93 -66.47 10.97
CA LEU A 4 5.10 -65.14 10.36
C LEU A 4 4.13 -65.04 9.18
N ILE A 5 3.07 -64.23 9.28
CA ILE A 5 2.20 -63.89 8.14
C ILE A 5 2.84 -62.72 7.36
N LEU A 6 3.36 -63.02 6.17
CA LEU A 6 3.79 -62.03 5.17
C LEU A 6 2.57 -61.54 4.38
N ASN A 7 2.20 -60.27 4.57
CA ASN A 7 1.24 -59.58 3.70
C ASN A 7 1.95 -59.11 2.42
N VAL A 8 1.79 -59.87 1.33
CA VAL A 8 2.20 -59.46 -0.02
C VAL A 8 0.98 -58.84 -0.71
N THR A 9 0.84 -57.52 -0.65
CA THR A 9 -0.16 -56.79 -1.45
C THR A 9 0.38 -56.53 -2.85
N PHE A 10 -0.18 -57.22 -3.85
CA PHE A 10 -0.01 -56.91 -5.27
C PHE A 10 -0.66 -55.54 -5.57
N GLY A 11 0.15 -54.56 -5.95
CA GLY A 11 -0.31 -53.25 -6.38
C GLY A 11 -0.95 -53.32 -7.76
N VAL A 12 -2.26 -53.08 -7.84
CA VAL A 12 -2.94 -52.75 -9.10
C VAL A 12 -2.51 -51.33 -9.48
N VAL A 13 -1.84 -51.19 -10.63
CA VAL A 13 -1.47 -49.88 -11.18
C VAL A 13 -2.73 -49.19 -11.69
N GLU A 14 -3.22 -48.18 -10.97
CA GLU A 14 -4.30 -47.31 -11.47
C GLU A 14 -3.84 -46.56 -12.73
N PRO A 15 -4.70 -46.44 -13.77
CA PRO A 15 -4.34 -45.69 -14.96
C PRO A 15 -4.23 -44.19 -14.66
N ALA A 16 -3.21 -43.56 -15.24
CA ALA A 16 -2.95 -42.14 -15.09
C ALA A 16 -4.19 -41.29 -15.44
N ARG A 17 -4.70 -40.54 -14.45
CA ARG A 17 -5.80 -39.60 -14.62
C ARG A 17 -5.43 -38.55 -15.68
N ARG A 18 -6.16 -38.53 -16.79
CA ARG A 18 -6.02 -37.50 -17.83
C ARG A 18 -6.39 -36.14 -17.23
N VAL A 19 -5.43 -35.22 -17.23
CA VAL A 19 -5.64 -33.82 -16.80
C VAL A 19 -6.67 -33.17 -17.74
N PRO A 20 -7.70 -32.48 -17.23
CA PRO A 20 -8.69 -31.83 -18.08
C PRO A 20 -8.01 -30.82 -19.01
N ALA A 21 -8.24 -30.95 -20.31
CA ALA A 21 -7.76 -29.97 -21.27
C ALA A 21 -8.46 -28.63 -20.97
N GLY A 22 -7.71 -27.68 -20.41
CA GLY A 22 -8.24 -26.36 -20.08
C GLY A 22 -8.91 -25.68 -21.28
N ASN A 23 -9.83 -24.75 -21.00
CA ASN A 23 -10.62 -24.06 -22.02
C ASN A 23 -9.76 -23.42 -23.14
N ARG A 24 -10.35 -23.09 -24.29
CA ARG A 24 -9.64 -22.56 -25.48
C ARG A 24 -8.73 -21.37 -25.15
N LYS A 25 -9.16 -20.51 -24.22
CA LYS A 25 -8.38 -19.36 -23.74
C LYS A 25 -7.13 -19.80 -22.98
N HIS A 26 -7.24 -20.77 -22.08
CA HIS A 26 -6.12 -21.34 -21.33
C HIS A 26 -5.08 -22.02 -22.24
N ARG A 27 -5.53 -22.80 -23.24
CA ARG A 27 -4.64 -23.43 -24.23
C ARG A 27 -3.88 -22.40 -25.05
N ASN A 28 -4.54 -21.33 -25.47
CA ASN A 28 -3.91 -20.24 -26.21
C ASN A 28 -2.89 -19.49 -25.35
N PHE A 29 -3.19 -19.25 -24.07
CA PHE A 29 -2.27 -18.64 -23.11
C PHE A 29 -0.99 -19.48 -22.92
N LEU A 30 -1.13 -20.80 -22.69
CA LEU A 30 0.01 -21.70 -22.54
C LEU A 30 0.86 -21.79 -23.82
N ARG A 31 0.21 -21.84 -25.00
CA ARG A 31 0.90 -21.86 -26.29
C ARG A 31 1.70 -20.57 -26.53
N ARG A 32 1.12 -19.41 -26.21
CA ARG A 32 1.83 -18.11 -26.28
C ARG A 32 3.06 -18.08 -25.37
N ARG A 33 2.90 -18.52 -24.12
CA ARG A 33 4.00 -18.58 -23.14
C ARG A 33 5.12 -19.54 -23.55
N HIS A 34 4.77 -20.66 -24.19
CA HIS A 34 5.75 -21.60 -24.75
C HIS A 34 6.52 -20.98 -25.93
N LEU A 35 5.83 -20.27 -26.83
CA LEU A 35 6.48 -19.59 -27.96
C LEU A 35 7.43 -18.47 -27.49
N GLU A 36 7.02 -17.69 -26.50
CA GLU A 36 7.85 -16.63 -25.89
C GLU A 36 9.13 -17.21 -25.26
N ARG A 37 9.02 -18.34 -24.54
CA ARG A 37 10.20 -19.05 -23.99
C ARG A 37 11.14 -19.54 -25.09
N LYS A 38 10.62 -20.15 -26.17
CA LYS A 38 11.44 -20.59 -27.31
C LYS A 38 12.13 -19.43 -28.02
N ARG A 39 11.46 -18.27 -28.16
CA ARG A 39 12.05 -17.06 -28.74
C ARG A 39 13.18 -16.50 -27.86
N ALA A 40 12.99 -16.46 -26.54
CA ALA A 40 14.01 -16.02 -25.60
C ALA A 40 15.25 -16.92 -25.59
N LEU A 41 15.05 -18.25 -25.68
CA LEU A 41 16.15 -19.21 -25.81
C LEU A 41 16.91 -19.02 -27.12
N ARG A 42 16.21 -18.86 -28.25
CA ARG A 42 16.83 -18.58 -29.56
C ARG A 42 17.58 -17.24 -29.63
N GLN A 43 17.20 -16.24 -28.82
CA GLN A 43 17.95 -14.99 -28.71
C GLN A 43 19.21 -15.13 -27.86
N LYS A 44 19.21 -16.04 -26.86
CA LYS A 44 20.41 -16.37 -26.07
C LYS A 44 21.42 -17.24 -26.81
N GLU A 45 20.98 -18.04 -27.77
CA GLU A 45 21.82 -18.93 -28.57
C GLU A 45 22.44 -18.25 -29.81
N ARG A 46 22.22 -16.95 -30.03
CA ARG A 46 22.88 -16.21 -31.11
C ARG A 46 24.32 -15.85 -30.69
N PRO A 47 25.37 -16.26 -31.43
CA PRO A 47 26.73 -15.82 -31.16
C PRO A 47 26.86 -14.31 -31.39
N ALA A 48 27.65 -13.64 -30.55
CA ALA A 48 27.91 -12.22 -30.64
C ALA A 48 28.66 -11.89 -31.95
N ALA A 49 28.21 -10.84 -32.65
CA ALA A 49 28.86 -10.35 -33.85
C ALA A 49 30.25 -9.78 -33.53
N PRO A 50 31.25 -9.95 -34.41
CA PRO A 50 32.60 -9.43 -34.19
C PRO A 50 32.62 -7.89 -34.27
N GLN A 51 33.32 -7.27 -33.32
CA GLN A 51 33.56 -5.82 -33.25
C GLN A 51 34.66 -5.43 -34.26
N PRO A 52 34.52 -4.33 -35.02
CA PRO A 52 35.60 -3.84 -35.87
C PRO A 52 36.59 -2.99 -35.08
N GLU A 53 37.88 -3.24 -35.29
CA GLU A 53 38.99 -2.47 -34.73
C GLU A 53 39.15 -1.09 -35.40
N GLY A 54 39.43 -0.09 -34.57
CA GLY A 54 40.44 0.96 -34.80
C GLY A 54 40.27 1.96 -35.95
N GLY A 55 39.79 3.17 -35.64
CA GLY A 55 39.91 4.34 -36.54
C GLY A 55 39.93 5.68 -35.80
N ARG A 56 41.12 6.29 -35.73
CA ARG A 56 41.48 7.59 -35.08
C ARG A 56 40.46 8.73 -35.28
N ARG A 57 40.11 9.44 -34.19
CA ARG A 57 39.50 10.79 -34.26
C ARG A 57 40.32 11.85 -33.50
N LYS A 58 40.69 12.89 -34.24
CA LYS A 58 41.47 14.08 -33.83
C LYS A 58 40.74 14.88 -32.74
N LYS A 59 41.44 15.20 -31.64
CA LYS A 59 41.04 16.22 -30.65
C LYS A 59 41.27 17.62 -31.24
N ARG A 60 40.21 18.42 -31.41
CA ARG A 60 40.31 19.89 -31.47
C ARG A 60 39.87 20.44 -30.11
N GLY A 61 40.76 21.20 -29.50
CA GLY A 61 40.58 21.75 -28.16
C GLY A 61 39.62 22.94 -28.11
N ARG A 62 39.17 23.23 -26.89
CA ARG A 62 38.69 24.56 -26.49
C ARG A 62 39.27 24.87 -25.11
N LYS A 63 40.01 25.98 -25.06
CA LYS A 63 40.79 26.49 -23.91
C LYS A 63 39.90 27.15 -22.86
N ARG A 64 40.30 26.96 -21.58
CA ARG A 64 40.31 27.86 -20.40
C ARG A 64 38.94 28.35 -19.88
N LYS A 65 38.71 28.41 -18.56
CA LYS A 65 39.47 29.20 -17.58
C LYS A 65 39.25 28.69 -16.14
N LEU A 66 40.34 28.41 -15.42
CA LEU A 66 40.42 28.34 -13.97
C LEU A 66 40.74 29.75 -13.44
N LYS A 67 40.15 30.13 -12.31
CA LYS A 67 40.64 31.17 -11.41
C LYS A 67 40.46 30.67 -9.98
N ALA A 68 41.55 30.70 -9.22
CA ALA A 68 41.63 30.49 -7.78
C ALA A 68 42.59 31.55 -7.22
N GLU A 69 42.17 32.25 -6.15
CA GLU A 69 42.93 33.00 -5.13
C GLU A 69 41.96 33.03 -3.92
N VAL A 70 42.19 32.43 -2.73
CA VAL A 70 43.19 32.62 -1.64
C VAL A 70 43.12 34.02 -1.02
N GLY A 71 42.50 34.18 0.16
CA GLY A 71 43.11 34.35 1.50
C GLY A 71 42.52 35.64 2.13
N GLU A 72 42.34 35.91 3.44
CA GLU A 72 42.77 35.34 4.73
C GLU A 72 41.85 35.86 5.87
N ARG A 73 41.83 35.06 6.95
CA ARG A 73 41.69 35.29 8.42
C ARG A 73 41.21 36.63 9.02
N GLY A 74 40.41 36.48 10.09
CA GLY A 74 40.33 37.36 11.26
C GLY A 74 39.51 36.72 12.40
N GLU A 75 40.16 36.41 13.53
CA GLU A 75 39.59 35.86 14.77
C GLU A 75 39.27 36.95 15.82
N HIS A 76 38.67 36.53 16.95
CA HIS A 76 38.48 37.17 18.28
C HIS A 76 37.30 38.14 18.41
N GLY A 77 36.52 38.18 19.50
CA GLY A 77 36.52 37.55 20.82
C GLY A 77 35.26 38.01 21.60
N GLY A 78 34.77 37.22 22.55
CA GLY A 78 33.39 37.31 23.09
C GLY A 78 33.13 38.27 24.27
N LYS A 79 31.94 38.08 24.90
CA LYS A 79 31.59 38.26 26.32
C LYS A 79 30.06 38.21 26.55
N ASP A 80 29.61 37.29 27.41
CA ASP A 80 28.42 37.43 28.30
C ASP A 80 28.79 38.32 29.53
N PRO A 81 27.97 38.51 30.61
CA PRO A 81 26.50 38.44 30.92
C PRO A 81 26.06 39.79 31.62
N PRO A 82 25.06 39.98 32.55
CA PRO A 82 24.18 39.03 33.30
C PRO A 82 22.72 39.41 33.68
N GLY A 83 21.94 38.39 34.12
CA GLY A 83 21.02 38.37 35.29
C GLY A 83 19.67 39.11 35.19
N SER A 84 18.58 38.85 35.92
CA SER A 84 18.23 37.93 37.02
C SER A 84 16.70 38.05 37.29
N SER A 85 16.06 36.95 37.72
CA SER A 85 15.00 36.82 38.77
C SER A 85 13.67 37.59 38.77
N GLY A 86 12.60 36.82 39.05
CA GLY A 86 11.43 37.17 39.89
C GLY A 86 10.25 37.82 39.14
N GLY A 87 8.99 37.46 39.30
CA GLY A 87 8.23 36.69 40.29
C GLY A 87 6.87 37.38 40.49
N LYS A 88 5.83 36.59 40.81
CA LYS A 88 4.52 36.93 41.45
C LYS A 88 3.24 36.80 40.59
N GLU A 89 2.41 35.87 41.06
CA GLU A 89 0.94 35.90 41.03
C GLU A 89 0.38 37.19 41.68
N PRO A 90 -0.92 37.48 41.52
CA PRO A 90 -1.79 37.06 42.62
C PRO A 90 -3.15 36.48 42.19
N SER A 91 -3.56 35.51 43.00
CA SER A 91 -4.93 35.14 43.34
C SER A 91 -5.84 36.34 43.63
N ALA A 92 -7.07 36.30 43.11
CA ALA A 92 -8.22 36.91 43.76
C ALA A 92 -9.50 36.10 43.51
N ARG A 93 -9.95 35.53 44.62
CA ARG A 93 -11.21 34.84 44.90
C ARG A 93 -12.39 35.81 44.81
N SER A 94 -13.50 35.39 44.22
CA SER A 94 -14.82 35.94 44.57
C SER A 94 -15.90 34.86 44.48
N THR A 95 -16.48 34.61 45.64
CA THR A 95 -17.67 33.82 45.91
C THR A 95 -18.90 34.68 45.66
N THR A 96 -19.89 34.21 44.91
CA THR A 96 -21.29 34.60 45.17
C THR A 96 -22.28 33.55 44.65
N GLN A 97 -23.43 33.53 45.31
CA GLN A 97 -24.29 32.39 45.57
C GLN A 97 -25.40 32.18 44.53
N LYS A 98 -25.93 30.95 44.56
CA LYS A 98 -27.24 30.45 44.09
C LYS A 98 -28.30 31.50 43.70
N THR A 99 -28.92 31.25 42.55
CA THR A 99 -30.39 31.34 42.41
C THR A 99 -30.92 30.17 41.58
N VAL A 100 -31.93 29.52 42.15
CA VAL A 100 -32.71 28.42 41.55
C VAL A 100 -33.87 29.07 40.81
N THR A 101 -34.03 28.78 39.52
CA THR A 101 -35.33 28.94 38.83
C THR A 101 -35.62 27.69 38.00
N LYS A 102 -36.70 27.00 38.38
CA LYS A 102 -37.28 25.89 37.63
C LYS A 102 -37.94 26.45 36.37
N GLY A 103 -37.57 25.91 35.21
CA GLY A 103 -38.24 26.19 33.94
C GLY A 103 -38.34 24.90 33.13
N ALA A 104 -39.51 24.27 33.15
CA ALA A 104 -39.84 23.12 32.33
C ALA A 104 -39.74 23.49 30.83
N LYS A 105 -38.96 22.75 30.05
CA LYS A 105 -39.00 22.81 28.59
C LYS A 105 -39.29 21.41 28.03
N LYS A 106 -40.47 21.30 27.41
CA LYS A 106 -40.92 20.15 26.61
C LYS A 106 -39.86 19.79 25.57
N ALA A 107 -39.44 18.53 25.57
CA ALA A 107 -38.65 17.96 24.50
C ALA A 107 -39.56 17.68 23.30
N VAL A 108 -39.49 18.54 22.29
CA VAL A 108 -40.01 18.23 20.95
C VAL A 108 -38.94 17.37 20.27
N LYS A 109 -39.20 16.06 20.15
CA LYS A 109 -38.40 15.15 19.32
C LYS A 109 -38.72 15.42 17.86
N GLY A 110 -37.99 16.34 17.24
CA GLY A 110 -37.86 16.42 15.79
C GLY A 110 -36.71 15.53 15.31
N PRO A 111 -36.75 15.01 14.07
CA PRO A 111 -35.68 14.18 13.52
C PRO A 111 -34.42 15.03 13.36
N VAL A 112 -33.33 14.60 13.98
CA VAL A 112 -32.03 15.26 13.86
C VAL A 112 -31.51 14.97 12.44
N ARG A 113 -31.66 15.91 11.52
CA ARG A 113 -30.98 15.87 10.23
C ARG A 113 -29.48 15.83 10.49
N ALA A 114 -28.82 14.73 10.13
CA ALA A 114 -27.38 14.67 10.10
C ALA A 114 -26.87 15.79 9.18
N SER A 115 -26.07 16.70 9.70
CA SER A 115 -25.47 17.79 8.94
C SER A 115 -24.63 17.22 7.81
N GLY A 116 -25.09 17.42 6.56
CA GLY A 116 -24.52 16.83 5.34
C GLY A 116 -23.23 17.46 4.85
N LEU A 117 -22.16 17.37 5.67
CA LEU A 117 -20.80 17.67 5.23
C LEU A 117 -19.98 16.37 5.09
N PRO A 118 -19.04 16.31 4.13
CA PRO A 118 -18.14 15.18 4.00
C PRO A 118 -17.30 15.01 5.27
N PRO A 119 -16.84 13.79 5.58
CA PRO A 119 -15.95 13.58 6.70
C PRO A 119 -14.75 14.51 6.61
N ALA A 120 -14.25 15.01 7.74
CA ALA A 120 -13.05 15.84 7.73
C ALA A 120 -11.84 15.05 7.19
N PRO A 121 -10.86 15.68 6.51
CA PRO A 121 -9.66 15.01 6.00
C PRO A 121 -8.94 14.13 7.03
N SER A 122 -8.91 14.56 8.30
CA SER A 122 -8.31 13.81 9.42
C SER A 122 -8.99 12.45 9.72
N LYS A 123 -10.16 12.18 9.14
CA LYS A 123 -10.88 10.90 9.23
C LYS A 123 -10.46 9.92 8.14
N PHE A 124 -9.73 10.35 7.11
CA PHE A 124 -9.29 9.48 6.02
C PHE A 124 -7.89 8.94 6.27
N VAL A 125 -7.71 7.68 5.91
CA VAL A 125 -6.40 7.02 5.83
C VAL A 125 -6.38 6.17 4.56
N ALA A 126 -5.21 6.03 3.93
CA ALA A 126 -5.02 5.02 2.89
C ALA A 126 -4.18 3.86 3.42
N ILE A 127 -4.49 2.65 2.97
CA ILE A 127 -3.80 1.43 3.33
C ILE A 127 -3.36 0.66 2.09
N ASP A 128 -2.18 0.08 2.17
CA ASP A 128 -1.72 -0.95 1.25
C ASP A 128 -0.87 -2.00 1.99
N CYS A 129 -1.03 -3.26 1.61
CA CYS A 129 -0.35 -4.39 2.20
C CYS A 129 0.43 -5.19 1.16
N GLU A 130 1.63 -5.61 1.55
CA GLU A 130 2.39 -6.62 0.81
C GLU A 130 2.15 -8.00 1.41
N MET A 131 1.93 -8.98 0.54
CA MET A 131 1.64 -10.35 0.95
C MET A 131 2.72 -11.34 0.51
N VAL A 132 2.96 -12.32 1.37
CA VAL A 132 3.75 -13.53 1.08
C VAL A 132 2.83 -14.76 0.96
N GLY A 133 3.34 -15.83 0.37
CA GLY A 133 2.67 -17.12 0.25
C GLY A 133 2.95 -18.02 1.45
N THR A 134 1.88 -18.52 2.07
CA THR A 134 1.87 -19.48 3.16
C THR A 134 1.00 -20.69 2.81
N GLY A 135 1.05 -21.73 3.63
CA GLY A 135 0.27 -22.95 3.43
C GLY A 135 0.68 -23.79 2.20
N PRO A 136 -0.13 -24.79 1.82
CA PRO A 136 0.21 -25.71 0.73
C PRO A 136 0.50 -24.98 -0.59
N ARG A 137 1.74 -25.14 -1.06
CA ARG A 137 2.28 -24.49 -2.28
C ARG A 137 2.26 -22.96 -2.24
N GLY A 138 2.22 -22.34 -1.06
CA GLY A 138 2.25 -20.88 -0.93
C GLY A 138 1.01 -20.16 -1.49
N GLN A 139 -0.12 -20.87 -1.63
CA GLN A 139 -1.34 -20.32 -2.24
C GLN A 139 -2.08 -19.34 -1.31
N THR A 140 -1.91 -19.45 0.00
CA THR A 140 -2.55 -18.56 0.97
C THR A 140 -1.74 -17.27 1.08
N SER A 141 -2.35 -16.14 0.70
CA SER A 141 -1.76 -14.82 0.91
C SER A 141 -1.79 -14.45 2.40
N ALA A 142 -0.63 -14.18 2.98
CA ALA A 142 -0.49 -13.71 4.37
C ALA A 142 0.23 -12.36 4.41
N LEU A 143 -0.17 -11.50 5.34
CA LEU A 143 0.38 -10.16 5.51
C LEU A 143 1.88 -10.20 5.86
N ALA A 144 2.69 -9.45 5.12
CA ALA A 144 4.14 -9.35 5.33
C ALA A 144 4.68 -7.93 5.46
N ARG A 145 3.94 -6.92 4.99
CA ARG A 145 4.16 -5.50 5.27
C ARG A 145 2.82 -4.79 5.19
N CYS A 146 2.59 -3.82 6.06
CA CYS A 146 1.43 -2.93 5.96
C CYS A 146 1.92 -1.50 6.06
N SER A 147 1.43 -0.66 5.15
CA SER A 147 1.64 0.77 5.16
C SER A 147 0.29 1.49 5.28
N ILE A 148 0.21 2.45 6.19
CA ILE A 148 -0.94 3.34 6.35
C ILE A 148 -0.46 4.77 6.28
N VAL A 149 -1.12 5.59 5.47
CA VAL A 149 -0.80 7.00 5.31
C VAL A 149 -2.00 7.89 5.65
N SER A 150 -1.72 9.12 6.10
CA SER A 150 -2.72 10.16 6.32
C SER A 150 -3.35 10.62 5.01
N TYR A 151 -4.36 11.47 5.10
CA TYR A 151 -4.91 12.16 3.93
C TYR A 151 -3.82 12.92 3.16
N GLU A 152 -2.91 13.60 3.85
CA GLU A 152 -1.80 14.37 3.26
C GLU A 152 -0.68 13.48 2.70
N GLY A 153 -0.68 12.17 3.02
CA GLY A 153 0.33 11.21 2.56
C GLY A 153 1.47 10.98 3.56
N ASP A 154 1.36 11.48 4.79
CA ASP A 154 2.29 11.21 5.88
C ASP A 154 2.17 9.77 6.34
N VAL A 155 3.29 9.11 6.63
CA VAL A 155 3.28 7.72 7.06
C VAL A 155 2.84 7.64 8.52
N LEU A 156 1.69 7.00 8.76
CA LEU A 156 1.14 6.74 10.09
C LEU A 156 1.59 5.38 10.63
N TYR A 157 1.80 4.43 9.73
CA TYR A 157 2.29 3.09 10.04
C TYR A 157 3.04 2.54 8.82
N ASP A 158 4.23 1.98 9.01
CA ASP A 158 4.93 1.18 8.00
C ASP A 158 5.75 0.15 8.75
N SER A 159 5.40 -1.13 8.61
CA SER A 159 6.12 -2.19 9.31
C SER A 159 6.05 -3.50 8.55
N TYR A 160 7.18 -4.20 8.55
CA TYR A 160 7.22 -5.61 8.18
C TYR A 160 6.52 -6.45 9.26
N VAL A 161 5.70 -7.39 8.81
CA VAL A 161 4.89 -8.24 9.66
C VAL A 161 5.30 -9.68 9.44
N ARG A 162 5.52 -10.42 10.53
CA ARG A 162 5.79 -11.86 10.48
C ARG A 162 4.46 -12.62 10.53
N PRO A 163 4.06 -13.33 9.46
CA PRO A 163 2.87 -14.17 9.49
C PRO A 163 2.95 -15.23 10.59
N THR A 164 1.79 -15.70 11.06
CA THR A 164 1.70 -16.83 12.00
C THR A 164 2.16 -18.14 11.35
N GLU A 165 1.80 -18.33 10.08
CA GLU A 165 2.15 -19.53 9.31
C GLU A 165 3.54 -19.40 8.67
N PRO A 166 4.27 -20.51 8.48
CA PRO A 166 5.54 -20.51 7.78
C PRO A 166 5.42 -19.95 6.35
N ILE A 167 6.35 -19.07 5.99
CA ILE A 167 6.45 -18.52 4.64
C ILE A 167 7.05 -19.58 3.71
N VAL A 168 6.31 -19.91 2.65
CA VAL A 168 6.72 -20.86 1.61
C VAL A 168 7.21 -20.12 0.35
N ASP A 169 6.63 -18.95 0.06
CA ASP A 169 7.03 -18.12 -1.08
C ASP A 169 6.99 -16.64 -0.67
N TYR A 170 8.12 -15.93 -0.80
CA TYR A 170 8.17 -14.51 -0.47
C TYR A 170 7.47 -13.62 -1.50
N ARG A 171 7.24 -14.12 -2.73
CA ARG A 171 6.64 -13.35 -3.82
C ARG A 171 7.41 -12.05 -4.12
N SER A 172 8.73 -12.04 -3.89
CA SER A 172 9.57 -10.82 -3.86
C SER A 172 9.49 -9.98 -5.13
N ARG A 173 9.28 -10.61 -6.30
CA ARG A 173 9.10 -9.89 -7.57
C ARG A 173 7.89 -8.95 -7.59
N TRP A 174 6.91 -9.19 -6.72
CA TRP A 174 5.72 -8.36 -6.54
C TRP A 174 5.77 -7.64 -5.20
N SER A 175 6.05 -8.36 -4.11
CA SER A 175 5.91 -7.83 -2.75
C SER A 175 7.10 -7.01 -2.25
N GLY A 176 8.26 -7.16 -2.90
CA GLY A 176 9.54 -6.65 -2.42
C GLY A 176 10.01 -7.27 -1.09
N ILE A 177 9.29 -8.26 -0.55
CA ILE A 177 9.64 -8.89 0.72
C ILE A 177 10.73 -9.95 0.50
N CYS A 178 11.71 -9.97 1.40
CA CYS A 178 12.81 -10.92 1.43
C CYS A 178 12.96 -11.50 2.83
N LYS A 179 13.65 -12.64 2.95
CA LYS A 179 13.91 -13.30 4.25
C LYS A 179 14.52 -12.36 5.30
N LYS A 180 15.40 -11.45 4.88
CA LYS A 180 16.02 -10.45 5.77
C LYS A 180 15.00 -9.53 6.46
N HIS A 181 13.88 -9.22 5.80
CA HIS A 181 12.84 -8.37 6.38
C HIS A 181 12.10 -9.06 7.54
N MET A 182 12.13 -10.40 7.60
CA MET A 182 11.47 -11.18 8.65
C MET A 182 12.28 -11.29 9.94
N LEU A 183 13.56 -10.90 9.94
CA LEU A 183 14.43 -11.02 11.12
C LEU A 183 13.93 -10.17 12.28
N ASN A 184 13.49 -8.94 11.99
CA ASN A 184 13.00 -7.97 12.97
C ASN A 184 11.52 -7.61 12.74
N ALA A 185 10.78 -8.45 12.00
CA ALA A 185 9.38 -8.18 11.68
C ALA A 185 8.47 -8.29 12.92
N VAL A 186 7.49 -7.40 13.01
CA VAL A 186 6.52 -7.37 14.09
C VAL A 186 5.64 -8.63 13.99
N PRO A 187 5.42 -9.39 15.08
CA PRO A 187 4.51 -10.53 15.05
C PRO A 187 3.10 -10.12 14.62
N PHE A 188 2.45 -10.93 13.76
CA PHE A 188 1.13 -10.63 13.20
C PHE A 188 0.11 -10.11 14.22
N CYS A 189 -0.05 -10.81 15.35
CA CYS A 189 -1.04 -10.42 16.36
C CYS A 189 -0.79 -9.03 16.98
N LYS A 190 0.47 -8.60 17.07
CA LYS A 190 0.84 -7.26 17.57
C LYS A 190 0.57 -6.21 16.49
N ALA A 191 1.08 -6.44 15.28
CA ALA A 191 0.89 -5.56 14.13
C ALA A 191 -0.60 -5.34 13.84
N GLN A 192 -1.41 -6.41 13.85
CA GLN A 192 -2.85 -6.34 13.62
C GLN A 192 -3.52 -5.42 14.65
N LYS A 193 -3.21 -5.53 15.94
CA LYS A 193 -3.78 -4.64 16.98
C LYS A 193 -3.42 -3.18 16.74
N GLU A 194 -2.17 -2.91 16.38
CA GLU A 194 -1.68 -1.55 16.07
C GLU A 194 -2.40 -0.96 14.85
N ILE A 195 -2.50 -1.74 13.76
CA ILE A 195 -3.21 -1.37 12.53
C ILE A 195 -4.69 -1.10 12.82
N LEU A 196 -5.39 -2.02 13.48
CA LEU A 196 -6.82 -1.85 13.76
C LEU A 196 -7.11 -0.66 14.67
N LYS A 197 -6.20 -0.32 15.58
CA LYS A 197 -6.31 0.90 16.40
C LYS A 197 -6.30 2.16 15.53
N ILE A 198 -5.49 2.18 14.47
CA ILE A 198 -5.42 3.31 13.52
C ILE A 198 -6.68 3.35 12.64
N LEU A 199 -7.13 2.20 12.13
CA LEU A 199 -8.29 2.12 11.24
C LEU A 199 -9.64 2.39 11.94
N SER A 200 -9.70 2.24 13.26
CA SER A 200 -10.94 2.39 14.04
C SER A 200 -11.59 3.77 13.85
N GLY A 201 -12.83 3.78 13.36
CA GLY A 201 -13.60 5.01 13.13
C GLY A 201 -13.03 5.92 12.02
N LYS A 202 -12.13 5.40 11.18
CA LYS A 202 -11.61 6.09 9.99
C LYS A 202 -12.33 5.62 8.74
N VAL A 203 -12.34 6.48 7.73
CA VAL A 203 -12.61 6.09 6.36
C VAL A 203 -11.31 5.54 5.75
N VAL A 204 -11.38 4.31 5.24
CA VAL A 204 -10.22 3.61 4.68
C VAL A 204 -10.29 3.63 3.15
N VAL A 205 -9.32 4.31 2.55
CA VAL A 205 -9.08 4.32 1.11
C VAL A 205 -8.09 3.22 0.75
N GLY A 206 -8.37 2.48 -0.32
CA GLY A 206 -7.47 1.43 -0.80
C GLY A 206 -7.70 1.12 -2.28
N HIS A 207 -6.85 0.28 -2.87
CA HIS A 207 -7.00 -0.19 -4.24
C HIS A 207 -7.11 -1.72 -4.25
N ALA A 208 -8.30 -2.24 -4.55
CA ALA A 208 -8.63 -3.64 -4.33
C ALA A 208 -8.47 -4.08 -2.85
N VAL A 209 -8.84 -3.17 -1.94
CA VAL A 209 -8.59 -3.21 -0.47
C VAL A 209 -9.13 -4.44 0.25
N HIS A 210 -10.07 -5.15 -0.39
CA HIS A 210 -10.58 -6.42 0.13
C HIS A 210 -9.49 -7.50 0.27
N ASN A 211 -8.40 -7.41 -0.51
CA ASN A 211 -7.25 -8.30 -0.37
C ASN A 211 -6.47 -8.03 0.91
N ASP A 212 -6.26 -6.75 1.23
CA ASP A 212 -5.61 -6.26 2.44
C ASP A 212 -6.39 -6.67 3.68
N PHE A 213 -7.71 -6.43 3.68
CA PHE A 213 -8.59 -6.82 4.78
C PHE A 213 -8.61 -8.34 5.01
N ARG A 214 -8.58 -9.12 3.92
CA ARG A 214 -8.45 -10.59 4.02
C ARG A 214 -7.11 -11.00 4.65
N ALA A 215 -5.99 -10.37 4.23
CA ALA A 215 -4.67 -10.65 4.80
C ALA A 215 -4.57 -10.21 6.28
N LEU A 216 -5.26 -9.12 6.64
CA LEU A 216 -5.42 -8.63 8.01
C LEU A 216 -6.42 -9.44 8.85
N LYS A 217 -7.16 -10.39 8.26
CA LYS A 217 -8.26 -11.11 8.92
C LYS A 217 -9.25 -10.16 9.60
N TYR A 218 -9.63 -9.09 8.90
CA TYR A 218 -10.44 -8.00 9.41
C TYR A 218 -11.58 -7.64 8.46
N PHE A 219 -12.68 -7.11 9.00
CA PHE A 219 -13.80 -6.58 8.25
C PHE A 219 -14.01 -5.12 8.65
N HIS A 220 -13.78 -4.20 7.71
CA HIS A 220 -14.07 -2.78 7.91
C HIS A 220 -15.53 -2.48 7.53
N PRO A 221 -16.23 -1.57 8.22
CA PRO A 221 -17.60 -1.19 7.86
C PRO A 221 -17.67 -0.70 6.41
N LYS A 222 -18.61 -1.25 5.61
CA LYS A 222 -18.71 -0.95 4.17
C LYS A 222 -18.86 0.56 3.88
N ALA A 223 -19.70 1.23 4.67
CA ALA A 223 -19.92 2.68 4.60
C ALA A 223 -18.64 3.51 4.87
N LEU A 224 -17.58 2.90 5.41
CA LEU A 224 -16.28 3.53 5.69
C LEU A 224 -15.18 3.08 4.71
N ILE A 225 -15.49 2.34 3.64
CA ILE A 225 -14.51 1.88 2.64
C ILE A 225 -14.62 2.70 1.35
N ARG A 226 -13.48 3.20 0.85
CA ARG A 226 -13.33 3.82 -0.48
C ARG A 226 -12.36 2.98 -1.31
N ASP A 227 -12.88 2.03 -2.09
CA ASP A 227 -12.07 1.16 -2.95
C ASP A 227 -11.92 1.77 -4.36
N THR A 228 -10.76 2.37 -4.61
CA THR A 228 -10.45 3.06 -5.89
C THR A 228 -10.45 2.12 -7.09
N SER A 229 -10.37 0.80 -6.90
CA SER A 229 -10.44 -0.16 -8.01
C SER A 229 -11.87 -0.39 -8.54
N LYS A 230 -12.88 0.05 -7.78
CA LYS A 230 -14.30 -0.22 -8.05
C LYS A 230 -15.11 1.01 -8.46
N ILE A 231 -14.51 2.20 -8.40
CA ILE A 231 -15.23 3.45 -8.63
C ILE A 231 -15.22 3.82 -10.13
N PRO A 232 -16.39 3.92 -10.80
CA PRO A 232 -16.46 4.30 -12.22
C PRO A 232 -15.92 5.70 -12.51
N LEU A 233 -15.98 6.62 -11.54
CA LEU A 233 -15.54 8.02 -11.70
C LEU A 233 -14.06 8.12 -12.06
N LEU A 234 -13.19 7.29 -11.46
CA LEU A 234 -11.76 7.29 -11.81
C LEU A 234 -11.54 6.79 -13.23
N ASN A 235 -12.26 5.75 -13.64
CA ASN A 235 -12.17 5.25 -15.00
C ASN A 235 -12.63 6.30 -16.01
N ARG A 236 -13.76 6.96 -15.75
CA ARG A 236 -14.28 8.05 -16.61
C ARG A 236 -13.25 9.17 -16.75
N LYS A 237 -12.70 9.67 -15.65
CA LYS A 237 -11.69 10.74 -15.68
C LYS A 237 -10.40 10.31 -16.38
N GLY A 238 -10.03 9.02 -16.30
CA GLY A 238 -8.86 8.45 -16.96
C GLY A 238 -9.11 7.96 -18.38
N GLY A 239 -10.30 8.18 -18.96
CA GLY A 239 -10.63 7.71 -20.32
C GLY A 239 -10.72 6.17 -20.46
N PHE A 240 -10.95 5.45 -19.37
CA PHE A 240 -11.12 4.00 -19.36
C PHE A 240 -12.61 3.60 -19.35
N PRO A 241 -12.98 2.40 -19.82
CA PRO A 241 -14.34 1.88 -19.66
C PRO A 241 -14.77 1.80 -18.19
N GLU A 242 -15.97 2.25 -17.86
CA GLU A 242 -16.46 2.34 -16.48
C GLU A 242 -16.71 0.98 -15.80
N ASN A 243 -16.87 -0.09 -16.60
CA ASN A 243 -17.24 -1.43 -16.15
C ASN A 243 -16.05 -2.39 -15.97
N ILE A 244 -14.82 -1.88 -15.97
CA ILE A 244 -13.60 -2.69 -15.77
C ILE A 244 -12.81 -2.22 -14.54
N THR A 245 -12.03 -3.13 -13.97
CA THR A 245 -11.03 -2.75 -12.96
C THR A 245 -9.74 -2.35 -13.66
N VAL A 246 -9.30 -1.11 -13.45
CA VAL A 246 -8.01 -0.61 -13.95
C VAL A 246 -6.97 -0.73 -12.84
N SER A 247 -5.73 -1.09 -13.18
CA SER A 247 -4.67 -1.21 -12.18
C SER A 247 -4.28 0.15 -11.59
N LEU A 248 -3.88 0.16 -10.32
CA LEU A 248 -3.35 1.35 -9.65
C LEU A 248 -2.28 2.04 -10.49
N LYS A 249 -1.35 1.26 -11.06
CA LYS A 249 -0.28 1.76 -11.93
C LYS A 249 -0.80 2.50 -13.16
N HIS A 250 -1.82 1.98 -13.84
CA HIS A 250 -2.37 2.63 -15.02
C HIS A 250 -3.18 3.87 -14.67
N LEU A 251 -4.01 3.81 -13.62
CA LEU A 251 -4.75 4.98 -13.15
C LEU A 251 -3.80 6.10 -12.71
N THR A 252 -2.78 5.78 -11.94
CA THR A 252 -1.77 6.75 -11.46
C THR A 252 -1.00 7.37 -12.62
N LYS A 253 -0.64 6.58 -13.63
CA LYS A 253 0.02 7.09 -14.83
C LYS A 253 -0.85 8.07 -15.60
N GLU A 254 -2.12 7.72 -15.79
CA GLU A 254 -3.03 8.52 -16.61
C GLU A 254 -3.50 9.80 -15.89
N LEU A 255 -3.89 9.67 -14.62
CA LEU A 255 -4.54 10.74 -13.87
C LEU A 255 -3.57 11.62 -13.07
N LEU A 256 -2.45 11.06 -12.62
CA LEU A 256 -1.47 11.75 -11.79
C LEU A 256 -0.15 12.01 -12.54
N HIS A 257 0.00 11.48 -13.76
CA HIS A 257 1.24 11.55 -14.55
C HIS A 257 2.48 11.04 -13.81
N LYS A 258 2.28 10.04 -12.93
CA LYS A 258 3.33 9.41 -12.12
C LYS A 258 3.53 7.96 -12.52
N ASP A 259 4.79 7.55 -12.70
CA ASP A 259 5.15 6.14 -12.86
C ASP A 259 5.48 5.53 -11.50
N ILE A 260 4.64 4.61 -11.03
CA ILE A 260 4.81 3.86 -9.78
C ILE A 260 5.16 2.39 -10.05
N GLN A 261 5.58 1.68 -8.99
CA GLN A 261 5.97 0.27 -9.07
C GLN A 261 7.03 0.07 -10.16
N VAL A 262 8.03 0.94 -10.15
CA VAL A 262 9.13 0.95 -11.12
C VAL A 262 10.30 0.08 -10.64
N GLY A 263 10.98 -0.57 -11.57
CA GLY A 263 12.13 -1.42 -11.27
C GLY A 263 11.79 -2.89 -11.05
N LYS A 264 12.71 -3.63 -10.42
CA LYS A 264 12.66 -5.10 -10.26
C LYS A 264 12.54 -5.54 -8.79
N ASN A 265 12.46 -4.60 -7.87
CA ASN A 265 12.59 -4.84 -6.43
C ASN A 265 11.23 -5.15 -5.77
N GLY A 266 10.18 -5.38 -6.56
CA GLY A 266 8.81 -5.45 -6.07
C GLY A 266 8.20 -4.07 -5.85
N HIS A 267 7.00 -4.07 -5.27
CA HIS A 267 6.21 -2.88 -4.99
C HIS A 267 6.60 -2.28 -3.64
N CYS A 268 6.20 -1.02 -3.45
CA CYS A 268 6.38 -0.31 -2.21
C CYS A 268 5.00 0.09 -1.70
N SER A 269 4.47 -0.65 -0.72
CA SER A 269 3.18 -0.30 -0.09
C SER A 269 3.02 1.17 0.36
N VAL A 270 4.10 1.87 0.75
CA VAL A 270 4.00 3.32 1.05
C VAL A 270 3.71 4.15 -0.22
N GLU A 271 4.37 3.83 -1.34
CA GLU A 271 4.11 4.47 -2.64
C GLU A 271 2.69 4.17 -3.11
N ASP A 272 2.25 2.92 -2.99
CA ASP A 272 0.94 2.47 -3.45
C ASP A 272 -0.19 3.07 -2.59
N ALA A 273 -0.04 3.14 -1.26
CA ALA A 273 -0.99 3.79 -0.37
C ALA A 273 -1.11 5.30 -0.64
N ARG A 274 0.01 6.00 -0.87
CA ARG A 274 0.02 7.42 -1.24
C ARG A 274 -0.68 7.66 -2.58
N SER A 275 -0.32 6.89 -3.59
CA SER A 275 -0.91 7.01 -4.94
C SER A 275 -2.41 6.75 -4.90
N THR A 276 -2.84 5.80 -4.08
CA THR A 276 -4.26 5.50 -3.85
C THR A 276 -4.99 6.67 -3.20
N MET A 277 -4.41 7.30 -2.18
CA MET A 277 -4.98 8.51 -1.56
C MET A 277 -5.06 9.67 -2.56
N GLU A 278 -4.00 9.90 -3.33
CA GLU A 278 -3.98 10.94 -4.36
C GLU A 278 -5.07 10.72 -5.43
N LEU A 279 -5.26 9.48 -5.90
CA LEU A 279 -6.35 9.14 -6.81
C LEU A 279 -7.71 9.41 -6.18
N TYR A 280 -7.92 9.03 -4.92
CA TYR A 280 -9.17 9.32 -4.22
C TYR A 280 -9.49 10.82 -4.22
N LYS A 281 -8.51 11.69 -3.93
CA LYS A 281 -8.71 13.15 -3.92
C LYS A 281 -9.18 13.73 -5.26
N ILE A 282 -8.85 13.10 -6.40
CA ILE A 282 -9.33 13.53 -7.72
C ILE A 282 -10.87 13.43 -7.82
N VAL A 283 -11.45 12.45 -7.14
CA VAL A 283 -12.89 12.14 -7.21
C VAL A 283 -13.62 12.38 -5.90
N GLU A 284 -12.94 12.84 -4.85
CA GLU A 284 -13.46 12.96 -3.48
C GLU A 284 -14.77 13.73 -3.41
N ALA A 285 -14.82 14.93 -4.00
CA ALA A 285 -16.02 15.77 -3.94
C ALA A 285 -17.24 15.07 -4.55
N GLU A 286 -17.09 14.51 -5.76
CA GLU A 286 -18.16 13.80 -6.46
C GLU A 286 -18.54 12.49 -5.75
N TRP A 287 -17.56 11.76 -5.23
CA TRP A 287 -17.77 10.49 -4.53
C TRP A 287 -18.50 10.70 -3.20
N GLU A 288 -18.02 11.59 -2.34
CA GLU A 288 -18.65 11.81 -1.04
C GLU A 288 -20.05 12.43 -1.17
N GLN A 289 -20.26 13.31 -2.17
CA GLN A 289 -21.61 13.80 -2.48
C GLN A 289 -22.55 12.67 -2.91
N HIS A 290 -22.09 11.76 -3.77
CA HIS A 290 -22.88 10.60 -4.20
C HIS A 290 -23.24 9.69 -3.01
N LEU A 291 -22.30 9.44 -2.10
CA LEU A 291 -22.55 8.64 -0.90
C LEU A 291 -23.58 9.29 0.04
N MET A 292 -23.56 10.61 0.19
CA MET A 292 -24.56 11.31 1.02
C MET A 292 -25.96 11.19 0.44
N LEU A 293 -26.09 11.36 -0.88
CA LEU A 293 -27.38 11.29 -1.57
C LEU A 293 -27.98 9.88 -1.58
N ASN A 294 -27.13 8.85 -1.55
CA ASN A 294 -27.54 7.44 -1.65
C ASN A 294 -27.39 6.67 -0.32
N SER A 295 -27.23 7.37 0.80
CA SER A 295 -26.98 6.79 2.12
C SER A 295 -28.16 5.97 2.69
N GLU A 296 -29.31 5.94 2.02
CA GLU A 296 -30.52 5.23 2.45
C GLU A 296 -30.70 3.83 1.79
N GLN A 297 -29.76 3.37 0.95
CA GLN A 297 -29.94 2.15 0.13
C GLN A 297 -28.94 0.99 0.37
N GLU A 298 -28.02 1.07 1.34
CA GLU A 298 -27.04 0.01 1.67
C GLU A 298 -27.15 -0.50 3.12
#